data_AF-A0AAW2IEA8-F1
#
_entry.id   AF-A0AAW2IEA8-F1
#
_cell.length_a   1.000
_cell.length_b   1.000
_cell.length_c   1.000
_cell.angle_alpha   90.00
_cell.angle_beta   90.00
_cell.angle_gamma   90.00
#
_symmetry.space_group_name_H-M   'P 1'
#
loop_
_entity.id
_entity.type
_entity.pdbx_description
1 polymer ?
#
loop_
_entity_poly.entity_id
_entity_poly.type
_entity_poly.pdbx_seq_one_letter_code
_entity_poly.pdbx_strand_id
1 'polypeptide(L)'
;MAYIKTSKCLGIIIFSIFLSVSCERTKDKMYKAVNGAFCYKRLNGTAEFGCTSSRSGDTGVVHIIRNESDINWLIDEASAGPYIVVITFKYFNRNSMLRFKNSGKVSGVVLTNVNETTIAKYSPDDSCPNRNSGLDGQCDSNNPWNPAGDSLLFENLGFPVIFVDSKETLEFIEKCFETHNSHDLDQQSTRSLCSIEIVSHNIAAVDTRTCMRRKMMASNLMQLRYCDPLGDRNIFLPLFPRTKPESNRSVILVTARLDGLSMFDGDVPGAKSPVTGIVSLITTAYYLHNMTKSNPEPSAPDGNIIFLLINGESFDYIGSSRIIYEMQNNMFPYKPVPDIPEEKQSPPLQMDSIGLIVELDEIVHPQLVLSYKC
;
A
#
# COMPACT_ATOMS: atom_id res chain seq x y z
N MET A 1 2.52 15.06 -82.09
CA MET A 1 3.13 15.53 -80.82
C MET A 1 2.70 14.57 -79.71
N ALA A 2 3.64 14.20 -78.86
CA ALA A 2 3.69 12.94 -78.11
C ALA A 2 2.58 12.76 -77.06
N TYR A 3 1.78 11.69 -77.21
CA TYR A 3 0.93 11.10 -76.18
C TYR A 3 1.59 9.85 -75.61
N ILE A 4 2.66 10.00 -74.84
CA ILE A 4 3.22 8.89 -74.06
C ILE A 4 3.72 9.44 -72.72
N LYS A 5 3.29 8.79 -71.62
CA LYS A 5 3.74 8.87 -70.20
C LYS A 5 2.79 9.55 -69.21
N THR A 6 1.60 8.97 -68.97
CA THR A 6 0.87 9.21 -67.70
C THR A 6 0.23 7.94 -67.13
N SER A 7 -0.14 6.98 -67.97
CA SER A 7 -0.79 5.72 -67.52
C SER A 7 0.14 4.79 -66.72
N LYS A 8 1.44 4.71 -67.04
CA LYS A 8 2.38 3.85 -66.29
C LYS A 8 2.72 4.36 -64.88
N CYS A 9 2.67 5.67 -64.63
CA CYS A 9 2.93 6.22 -63.29
C CYS A 9 1.73 6.01 -62.34
N LEU A 10 0.50 6.07 -62.86
CA LEU A 10 -0.70 5.86 -62.04
C LEU A 10 -0.80 4.40 -61.54
N GLY A 11 -0.45 3.43 -62.39
CA GLY A 11 -0.39 2.02 -62.01
C GLY A 11 0.68 1.72 -60.94
N ILE A 12 1.83 2.39 -60.99
CA ILE A 12 2.91 2.22 -59.99
C ILE A 12 2.52 2.85 -58.65
N ILE A 13 1.84 4.01 -58.65
CA ILE A 13 1.36 4.65 -57.43
C ILE A 13 0.26 3.80 -56.77
N ILE A 14 -0.68 3.26 -57.56
CA ILE A 14 -1.73 2.37 -57.04
C ILE A 14 -1.11 1.06 -56.51
N PHE A 15 -0.12 0.47 -57.19
CA PHE A 15 0.58 -0.73 -56.69
C PHE A 15 1.41 -0.45 -55.42
N SER A 16 1.91 0.78 -55.24
CA SER A 16 2.61 1.21 -54.03
C SER A 16 1.66 1.46 -52.85
N ILE A 17 0.40 1.83 -53.11
CA ILE A 17 -0.64 2.04 -52.08
C ILE A 17 -1.18 0.70 -51.54
N PHE A 18 -1.10 -0.39 -52.31
CA PHE A 18 -1.51 -1.73 -51.85
C PHE A 18 -0.47 -2.47 -50.99
N LEU A 19 0.75 -1.94 -50.87
CA LEU A 19 1.74 -2.41 -49.91
C LEU A 19 1.63 -1.59 -48.63
N SER A 20 0.48 -1.69 -47.97
CA SER A 20 0.31 -1.32 -46.56
C SER A 20 1.14 -2.28 -45.72
N VAL A 21 2.46 -2.10 -45.71
CA VAL A 21 3.35 -2.82 -44.82
C VAL A 21 3.09 -2.28 -43.42
N SER A 22 2.27 -2.99 -42.65
CA SER A 22 2.11 -2.75 -41.21
C SER A 22 3.47 -2.95 -40.56
N CYS A 23 4.20 -1.85 -40.37
CA CYS A 23 5.51 -1.86 -39.73
C CYS A 23 5.29 -2.03 -38.23
N GLU A 24 5.23 -3.29 -37.80
CA GLU A 24 5.13 -3.66 -36.40
C GLU A 24 6.51 -3.57 -35.77
N ARG A 25 6.64 -2.89 -34.62
CA ARG A 25 7.95 -2.69 -33.98
C ARG A 25 8.46 -4.06 -33.52
N THR A 26 9.74 -4.37 -33.74
CA THR A 26 10.35 -5.63 -33.29
C THR A 26 10.13 -5.90 -31.80
N LYS A 27 10.09 -4.83 -30.98
CA LYS A 27 9.75 -4.91 -29.56
C LYS A 27 8.39 -5.57 -29.32
N ASP A 28 7.38 -5.20 -30.09
CA ASP A 28 5.99 -5.66 -29.90
C ASP A 28 5.83 -7.13 -30.32
N LYS A 29 6.76 -7.67 -31.12
CA LYS A 29 6.84 -9.10 -31.44
C LYS A 29 7.54 -9.94 -30.36
N MET A 30 8.32 -9.30 -29.49
CA MET A 30 9.13 -9.97 -28.47
C MET A 30 8.55 -9.83 -27.07
N TYR A 31 7.96 -8.68 -26.75
CA TYR A 31 7.52 -8.34 -25.40
C TYR A 31 6.03 -8.05 -25.35
N LYS A 32 5.38 -8.60 -24.32
CA LYS A 32 4.03 -8.22 -23.92
C LYS A 32 4.10 -7.50 -22.58
N ALA A 33 3.50 -6.32 -22.50
CA ALA A 33 3.42 -5.57 -21.25
C ALA A 33 2.50 -6.28 -20.26
N VAL A 34 2.93 -6.33 -19.00
CA VAL A 34 2.17 -6.83 -17.85
C VAL A 34 1.98 -5.66 -16.90
N ASN A 35 0.74 -5.38 -16.55
CA ASN A 35 0.39 -4.33 -15.60
C ASN A 35 -0.10 -4.97 -14.30
N GLY A 36 0.23 -4.34 -13.17
CA GLY A 36 -0.13 -4.80 -11.84
C GLY A 36 0.34 -3.81 -10.78
N ALA A 37 0.01 -4.09 -9.53
CA ALA A 37 0.44 -3.28 -8.41
C ALA A 37 1.79 -3.77 -7.88
N PHE A 38 2.73 -2.86 -7.69
CA PHE A 38 4.09 -3.20 -7.27
C PHE A 38 4.23 -3.10 -5.76
N CYS A 39 4.99 -4.04 -5.20
CA CYS A 39 5.53 -3.88 -3.86
C CYS A 39 6.63 -2.81 -3.87
N TYR A 40 6.60 -1.93 -2.88
CA TYR A 40 7.53 -0.82 -2.74
C TYR A 40 8.37 -0.93 -1.46
N LYS A 41 9.49 -0.22 -1.45
CA LYS A 41 10.41 -0.19 -0.31
C LYS A 41 9.96 0.87 0.70
N ARG A 42 9.98 0.52 1.98
CA ARG A 42 9.79 1.41 3.12
C ARG A 42 11.01 1.39 4.03
N LEU A 43 11.21 2.47 4.78
CA LEU A 43 12.34 2.65 5.68
C LEU A 43 11.83 2.95 7.09
N ASN A 44 12.51 2.40 8.09
CA ASN A 44 12.39 2.85 9.48
C ASN A 44 13.72 3.47 9.95
N GLY A 45 13.80 3.85 11.22
CA GLY A 45 14.99 4.49 11.79
C GLY A 45 16.28 3.65 11.75
N THR A 46 16.18 2.34 11.48
CA THR A 46 17.30 1.38 11.56
C THR A 46 17.50 0.51 10.32
N ALA A 47 16.46 0.30 9.53
CA ALA A 47 16.42 -0.72 8.48
C ALA A 47 15.48 -0.31 7.34
N GLU A 48 15.55 -1.11 6.28
CA GLU A 48 14.66 -1.06 5.11
C GLU A 48 13.88 -2.38 5.00
N PHE A 49 12.67 -2.31 4.46
CA PHE A 49 11.78 -3.45 4.26
C PHE A 49 10.91 -3.27 3.01
N GLY A 50 10.25 -4.33 2.58
CA GLY A 50 9.52 -4.41 1.32
C GLY A 50 10.38 -4.93 0.17
N CYS A 51 10.12 -4.43 -1.04
CA CYS A 51 10.66 -4.98 -2.27
C CYS A 51 11.39 -3.93 -3.10
N THR A 52 12.32 -4.39 -3.94
CA THR A 52 12.97 -3.56 -4.95
C THR A 52 13.54 -4.43 -6.05
N SER A 53 13.56 -3.92 -7.28
CA SER A 53 14.36 -4.52 -8.35
C SER A 53 15.76 -3.93 -8.43
N SER A 54 16.63 -4.60 -9.19
CA SER A 54 17.84 -3.99 -9.75
C SER A 54 17.52 -2.76 -10.60
N ARG A 55 18.50 -1.88 -10.79
CA ARG A 55 18.33 -0.60 -11.50
C ARG A 55 17.82 -0.75 -12.94
N SER A 56 18.19 -1.83 -13.61
CA SER A 56 17.78 -2.14 -14.99
C SER A 56 16.62 -3.14 -15.06
N GLY A 57 15.93 -3.39 -13.94
CA GLY A 57 14.97 -4.49 -13.82
C GLY A 57 15.63 -5.81 -13.47
N ASP A 58 14.81 -6.74 -12.99
CA ASP A 58 15.18 -8.13 -12.78
C ASP A 58 14.42 -9.02 -13.76
N THR A 59 15.15 -9.84 -14.50
CA THR A 59 14.60 -10.83 -15.43
C THR A 59 14.70 -12.21 -14.83
N GLY A 60 13.74 -13.08 -15.14
CA GLY A 60 13.85 -14.49 -14.78
C GLY A 60 12.90 -15.39 -15.57
N VAL A 61 13.28 -16.66 -15.64
CA VAL A 61 12.48 -17.73 -16.24
C VAL A 61 11.20 -17.90 -15.42
N VAL A 62 10.04 -17.94 -16.09
CA VAL A 62 8.75 -18.12 -15.41
C VAL A 62 8.65 -19.53 -14.85
N HIS A 63 8.30 -19.65 -13.57
CA HIS A 63 7.95 -20.92 -12.95
C HIS A 63 6.69 -20.80 -12.08
N ILE A 64 5.68 -21.61 -12.33
CA ILE A 64 4.39 -21.54 -11.62
C ILE A 64 4.40 -22.52 -10.45
N ILE A 65 4.17 -22.03 -9.24
CA ILE A 65 4.07 -22.84 -8.03
C ILE A 65 2.61 -23.24 -7.80
N ARG A 66 2.31 -24.53 -7.91
CA ARG A 66 1.01 -25.12 -7.64
C ARG A 66 0.99 -25.83 -6.28
N ASN A 67 2.11 -26.48 -5.93
CA ASN A 67 2.26 -27.31 -4.74
C ASN A 67 3.62 -27.09 -4.06
N GLU A 68 3.81 -27.74 -2.92
CA GLU A 68 5.07 -27.65 -2.15
C GLU A 68 6.26 -28.31 -2.87
N SER A 69 6.01 -29.33 -3.70
CA SER A 69 7.08 -29.96 -4.50
C SER A 69 7.67 -29.02 -5.54
N ASP A 70 6.88 -28.11 -6.12
CA ASP A 70 7.38 -27.09 -7.05
C ASP A 70 8.36 -26.14 -6.35
N ILE A 71 8.09 -25.79 -5.08
CA ILE A 71 9.00 -24.98 -4.24
C ILE A 71 10.30 -25.74 -3.98
N ASN A 72 10.22 -27.02 -3.60
CA ASN A 72 11.40 -27.83 -3.32
C ASN A 72 12.26 -27.99 -4.58
N TRP A 73 11.64 -28.32 -5.72
CA TRP A 73 12.33 -28.41 -7.01
C TRP A 73 13.04 -27.10 -7.37
N LEU A 74 12.35 -25.96 -7.20
CA LEU A 74 12.91 -24.65 -7.49
C LEU A 74 14.17 -24.37 -6.66
N ILE A 75 14.15 -24.72 -5.37
CA ILE A 75 15.25 -24.44 -4.44
C ILE A 75 16.40 -25.41 -4.66
N ASP A 76 16.12 -26.71 -4.81
CA ASP A 76 17.14 -27.75 -4.76
C ASP A 76 17.66 -28.12 -6.15
N GLU A 77 16.78 -28.26 -7.14
CA GLU A 77 17.09 -28.90 -8.43
C GLU A 77 17.21 -27.90 -9.60
N ALA A 78 16.53 -26.77 -9.53
CA ALA A 78 16.42 -25.85 -10.66
C ALA A 78 17.79 -25.29 -11.13
N SER A 79 18.01 -25.29 -12.44
CA SER A 79 19.32 -25.07 -13.09
C SER A 79 19.37 -23.93 -14.10
N ALA A 80 18.23 -23.45 -14.61
CA ALA A 80 18.14 -22.42 -15.64
C ALA A 80 17.97 -20.99 -15.09
N GLY A 81 18.20 -20.81 -13.78
CA GLY A 81 17.92 -19.55 -13.08
C GLY A 81 18.72 -18.35 -13.60
N PRO A 82 18.31 -17.13 -13.23
CA PRO A 82 17.33 -16.81 -12.19
C PRO A 82 15.87 -17.02 -12.62
N TYR A 83 14.99 -17.28 -11.65
CA TYR A 83 13.57 -17.55 -11.85
C TYR A 83 12.67 -16.43 -11.34
N ILE A 84 11.57 -16.18 -12.04
CA ILE A 84 10.43 -15.41 -11.53
C ILE A 84 9.30 -16.39 -11.27
N VAL A 85 8.88 -16.45 -10.00
CA VAL A 85 7.86 -17.39 -9.57
C VAL A 85 6.48 -16.78 -9.65
N VAL A 86 5.51 -17.54 -10.15
CA VAL A 86 4.09 -17.18 -10.12
C VAL A 86 3.43 -17.98 -9.00
N ILE A 87 2.88 -17.28 -8.01
CA ILE A 87 2.31 -17.89 -6.82
C ILE A 87 0.93 -17.32 -6.52
N THR A 88 0.12 -18.09 -5.81
CA THR A 88 -1.13 -17.62 -5.23
C THR A 88 -0.92 -17.15 -3.79
N PHE A 89 -1.91 -16.47 -3.22
CA PHE A 89 -1.89 -16.05 -1.81
C PHE A 89 -1.69 -17.20 -0.80
N LYS A 90 -1.94 -18.46 -1.19
CA LYS A 90 -1.64 -19.64 -0.37
C LYS A 90 -0.14 -19.77 -0.04
N TYR A 91 0.72 -19.51 -1.02
CA TYR A 91 2.18 -19.60 -0.86
C TYR A 91 2.83 -18.23 -0.62
N PHE A 92 2.03 -17.16 -0.59
CA PHE A 92 2.51 -15.82 -0.30
C PHE A 92 2.52 -15.58 1.22
N ASN A 93 3.50 -16.17 1.90
CA ASN A 93 3.71 -16.03 3.34
C ASN A 93 5.21 -15.90 3.64
N ARG A 94 5.54 -15.46 4.86
CA ARG A 94 6.93 -15.21 5.28
C ARG A 94 7.85 -16.41 5.08
N ASN A 95 7.39 -17.63 5.39
CA ASN A 95 8.21 -18.83 5.24
C ASN A 95 8.63 -19.07 3.77
N SER A 96 7.67 -19.08 2.86
CA SER A 96 7.95 -19.26 1.42
C SER A 96 8.83 -18.14 0.86
N MET A 97 8.53 -16.88 1.22
CA MET A 97 9.29 -15.72 0.72
C MET A 97 10.76 -15.74 1.18
N LEU A 98 11.00 -16.11 2.43
CA LEU A 98 12.38 -16.24 2.95
C LEU A 98 13.11 -17.43 2.31
N ARG A 99 12.42 -18.53 2.01
CA ARG A 99 13.01 -19.65 1.25
C ARG A 99 13.43 -19.23 -0.16
N PHE A 100 12.60 -18.45 -0.86
CA PHE A 100 12.94 -17.89 -2.17
C PHE A 100 14.14 -16.93 -2.09
N LYS A 101 14.17 -16.08 -1.07
CA LYS A 101 15.29 -15.17 -0.82
C LYS A 101 16.60 -15.93 -0.54
N ASN A 102 16.55 -16.90 0.37
CA ASN A 102 17.74 -17.61 0.84
C ASN A 102 18.32 -18.57 -0.22
N SER A 103 17.50 -19.04 -1.17
CA SER A 103 17.99 -19.90 -2.25
C SER A 103 18.87 -19.15 -3.25
N GLY A 104 18.71 -17.83 -3.39
CA GLY A 104 19.40 -17.02 -4.40
C GLY A 104 19.00 -17.34 -5.85
N LYS A 105 18.03 -18.25 -6.06
CA LYS A 105 17.57 -18.67 -7.40
C LYS A 105 16.39 -17.84 -7.92
N VAL A 106 15.73 -17.08 -7.05
CA VAL A 106 14.55 -16.28 -7.38
C VAL A 106 14.92 -14.81 -7.53
N SER A 107 14.62 -14.22 -8.69
CA SER A 107 14.84 -12.80 -9.01
C SER A 107 13.55 -11.96 -8.98
N GLY A 108 12.38 -12.56 -8.73
CA GLY A 108 11.13 -11.83 -8.59
C GLY A 108 9.92 -12.73 -8.38
N VAL A 109 8.80 -12.14 -7.98
CA VAL A 109 7.55 -12.85 -7.70
C VAL A 109 6.37 -12.16 -8.38
N VAL A 110 5.54 -12.95 -9.05
CA VAL A 110 4.22 -12.55 -9.55
C VAL A 110 3.18 -13.18 -8.66
N LEU A 111 2.44 -12.35 -7.92
CA LEU A 111 1.33 -12.77 -7.09
C LEU A 111 0.03 -12.69 -7.89
N THR A 112 -0.76 -13.76 -7.84
CA THR A 112 -2.05 -13.85 -8.53
C THR A 112 -3.18 -14.20 -7.57
N ASN A 113 -4.37 -13.69 -7.88
CA ASN A 113 -5.61 -14.04 -7.21
C ASN A 113 -6.26 -15.22 -7.94
N VAL A 114 -5.99 -16.46 -7.51
CA VAL A 114 -6.69 -17.65 -8.02
C VAL A 114 -7.40 -18.36 -6.88
N ASN A 115 -8.73 -18.44 -6.99
CA ASN A 115 -9.67 -19.18 -6.15
C ASN A 115 -9.49 -18.97 -4.64
N GLU A 116 -10.07 -17.88 -4.14
CA GLU A 116 -10.23 -17.47 -2.73
C GLU A 116 -10.81 -18.57 -1.80
N THR A 117 -11.36 -19.65 -2.36
CA THR A 117 -12.08 -20.70 -1.63
C THR A 117 -11.21 -21.56 -0.70
N THR A 118 -9.89 -21.40 -0.71
CA THR A 118 -8.95 -22.25 0.05
C THR A 118 -8.15 -21.53 1.14
N ILE A 119 -8.24 -20.20 1.25
CA ILE A 119 -7.45 -19.46 2.24
C ILE A 119 -8.30 -19.20 3.47
N ALA A 120 -8.04 -19.93 4.54
CA ALA A 120 -8.76 -19.75 5.79
C ALA A 120 -8.42 -18.42 6.47
N LYS A 121 -7.13 -18.01 6.50
CA LYS A 121 -6.63 -16.77 7.11
C LYS A 121 -5.29 -16.36 6.49
N TYR A 122 -5.10 -15.08 6.21
CA TYR A 122 -3.84 -14.49 5.76
C TYR A 122 -3.76 -13.04 6.26
N SER A 123 -2.63 -12.65 6.86
CA SER A 123 -2.33 -11.26 7.19
C SER A 123 -0.81 -11.06 7.10
N PRO A 124 -0.32 -10.19 6.20
CA PRO A 124 1.11 -9.92 6.10
C PRO A 124 1.61 -8.93 7.16
N ASP A 125 0.70 -8.37 7.95
CA ASP A 125 1.02 -7.51 9.08
C ASP A 125 1.58 -8.34 10.24
N ASP A 126 2.07 -7.65 11.25
CA ASP A 126 2.58 -8.26 12.46
C ASP A 126 1.45 -8.86 13.32
N SER A 127 1.81 -9.81 14.18
CA SER A 127 0.85 -10.43 15.10
C SER A 127 0.36 -9.45 16.17
N CYS A 128 1.17 -8.46 16.51
CA CYS A 128 0.85 -7.34 17.37
C CYS A 128 1.20 -6.04 16.64
N PRO A 129 0.27 -5.47 15.85
CA PRO A 129 0.50 -4.20 15.15
C PRO A 129 0.95 -3.09 16.10
N ASN A 130 1.86 -2.22 15.65
CA ASN A 130 2.42 -1.10 16.41
C ASN A 130 3.01 -1.44 17.80
N ARG A 131 3.47 -2.69 18.03
CA ARG A 131 3.98 -3.15 19.34
C ARG A 131 5.05 -2.26 19.99
N ASN A 132 5.84 -1.53 19.18
CA ASN A 132 6.94 -0.70 19.67
C ASN A 132 6.51 0.76 19.94
N SER A 133 5.31 1.14 19.53
CA SER A 133 4.81 2.52 19.56
C SER A 133 3.60 2.68 20.47
N GLY A 134 2.98 1.56 20.87
CA GLY A 134 1.89 1.51 21.84
C GLY A 134 2.38 1.53 23.29
N LEU A 135 1.43 1.39 24.22
CA LEU A 135 1.72 1.22 25.64
C LEU A 135 2.23 -0.20 25.92
N ASP A 136 3.18 -0.32 26.85
CA ASP A 136 3.76 -1.60 27.26
C ASP A 136 2.67 -2.57 27.74
N GLY A 137 2.75 -3.83 27.27
CA GLY A 137 1.90 -4.93 27.74
C GLY A 137 0.48 -4.98 27.16
N GLN A 138 0.16 -4.23 26.09
CA GLN A 138 -1.18 -4.28 25.48
C GLN A 138 -1.46 -5.51 24.62
N CYS A 139 -0.44 -6.08 23.97
CA CYS A 139 -0.55 -7.27 23.15
C CYS A 139 0.34 -8.37 23.74
N ASP A 140 -0.27 -9.49 24.14
CA ASP A 140 0.45 -10.65 24.65
C ASP A 140 0.84 -11.55 23.46
N SER A 141 2.04 -12.14 23.54
CA SER A 141 2.47 -13.18 22.59
C SER A 141 1.57 -14.42 22.64
N ASN A 142 0.94 -14.72 23.78
CA ASN A 142 0.02 -15.86 23.89
C ASN A 142 -1.37 -15.58 23.31
N ASN A 143 -1.81 -14.32 23.35
CA ASN A 143 -3.12 -13.87 22.84
C ASN A 143 -2.93 -12.63 21.95
N PRO A 144 -2.31 -12.80 20.76
CA PRO A 144 -2.06 -11.68 19.86
C PRO A 144 -3.38 -11.14 19.29
N TRP A 145 -3.42 -9.84 19.01
CA TRP A 145 -4.58 -9.22 18.37
C TRP A 145 -4.78 -9.72 16.93
N ASN A 146 -3.69 -10.00 16.22
CA ASN A 146 -3.69 -10.55 14.88
C ASN A 146 -3.01 -11.95 14.86
N PRO A 147 -3.69 -13.04 15.22
CA PRO A 147 -3.09 -14.38 15.25
C PRO A 147 -2.69 -14.92 13.86
N ALA A 148 -3.17 -14.31 12.78
CA ALA A 148 -2.82 -14.66 11.41
C ALA A 148 -1.66 -13.83 10.85
N GLY A 149 -1.13 -12.87 11.62
CA GLY A 149 -0.02 -12.00 11.23
C GLY A 149 1.29 -12.76 11.16
N ASP A 150 1.95 -12.73 10.01
CA ASP A 150 3.26 -13.35 9.80
C ASP A 150 4.43 -12.34 9.71
N SER A 151 4.14 -11.05 9.82
CA SER A 151 5.10 -9.94 9.74
C SER A 151 5.83 -9.83 8.38
N LEU A 152 5.31 -10.41 7.30
CA LEU A 152 5.92 -10.35 5.96
C LEU A 152 6.13 -8.91 5.47
N LEU A 153 5.25 -7.96 5.82
CA LEU A 153 5.39 -6.55 5.44
C LEU A 153 6.69 -5.89 5.93
N PHE A 154 7.25 -6.40 7.02
CA PHE A 154 8.45 -5.85 7.66
C PHE A 154 9.73 -6.57 7.23
N GLU A 155 9.63 -7.52 6.30
CA GLU A 155 10.78 -8.20 5.74
C GLU A 155 11.38 -7.44 4.55
N ASN A 156 12.70 -7.43 4.46
CA ASN A 156 13.40 -7.00 3.26
C ASN A 156 13.54 -8.18 2.30
N LEU A 157 12.76 -8.24 1.23
CA LEU A 157 12.75 -9.38 0.31
C LEU A 157 13.97 -9.38 -0.62
N GLY A 158 14.48 -8.21 -1.01
CA GLY A 158 15.63 -8.10 -1.91
C GLY A 158 15.36 -8.44 -3.38
N PHE A 159 14.11 -8.74 -3.75
CA PHE A 159 13.63 -8.90 -5.13
C PHE A 159 12.25 -8.24 -5.27
N PRO A 160 11.82 -7.89 -6.49
CA PRO A 160 10.53 -7.24 -6.72
C PRO A 160 9.37 -8.24 -6.65
N VAL A 161 8.23 -7.76 -6.16
CA VAL A 161 6.96 -8.49 -6.15
C VAL A 161 5.90 -7.64 -6.85
N ILE A 162 5.15 -8.24 -7.77
CA ILE A 162 4.03 -7.61 -8.48
C ILE A 162 2.76 -8.41 -8.26
N PHE A 163 1.66 -7.73 -7.93
CA PHE A 163 0.33 -8.29 -7.87
C PHE A 163 -0.40 -8.07 -9.20
N VAL A 164 -0.94 -9.14 -9.77
CA VAL A 164 -1.63 -9.12 -11.06
C VAL A 164 -3.02 -9.75 -10.91
N ASP A 165 -4.06 -8.96 -11.15
CA ASP A 165 -5.47 -9.38 -11.07
C ASP A 165 -6.14 -9.56 -12.45
N SER A 166 -5.49 -9.13 -13.54
CA SER A 166 -6.04 -9.29 -14.90
C SER A 166 -6.01 -10.76 -15.35
N LYS A 167 -7.20 -11.32 -15.58
CA LYS A 167 -7.38 -12.69 -16.10
C LYS A 167 -6.64 -12.91 -17.41
N GLU A 168 -6.72 -11.97 -18.35
CA GLU A 168 -6.08 -12.08 -19.66
C GLU A 168 -4.55 -12.12 -19.56
N THR A 169 -4.01 -11.42 -18.56
CA THR A 169 -2.57 -11.39 -18.28
C THR A 169 -2.12 -12.70 -17.65
N LEU A 170 -2.90 -13.24 -16.71
CA LEU A 170 -2.63 -14.51 -16.06
C LEU A 170 -2.71 -15.68 -17.06
N GLU A 171 -3.76 -15.75 -17.88
CA GLU A 171 -3.90 -16.75 -18.94
C GLU A 171 -2.73 -16.71 -19.93
N PHE A 172 -2.22 -15.52 -20.23
CA PHE A 172 -1.04 -15.37 -21.07
C PHE A 172 0.23 -15.92 -20.40
N ILE A 173 0.45 -15.62 -19.13
CA ILE A 173 1.61 -16.14 -18.37
C ILE A 173 1.53 -17.66 -18.27
N GLU A 174 0.35 -18.21 -17.94
CA GLU A 174 0.11 -19.66 -17.89
C GLU A 174 0.37 -20.33 -19.24
N LYS A 175 -0.19 -19.78 -20.33
CA LYS A 175 0.06 -20.30 -21.68
C LYS A 175 1.54 -20.27 -22.05
N CYS A 176 2.25 -19.20 -21.68
CA CYS A 176 3.67 -19.07 -21.94
C CYS A 176 4.50 -20.10 -21.15
N PHE A 177 4.16 -20.32 -19.89
CA PHE A 177 4.76 -21.35 -19.04
C PHE A 177 4.49 -22.76 -19.59
N GLU A 178 3.26 -23.08 -19.97
CA GLU A 178 2.93 -24.42 -20.47
C GLU A 178 3.54 -24.71 -21.85
N THR A 179 3.63 -23.69 -22.71
CA THR A 179 4.20 -23.85 -24.06
C THR A 179 5.72 -24.03 -23.99
N HIS A 180 6.38 -23.29 -23.10
CA HIS A 180 7.83 -23.24 -23.05
C HIS A 180 8.38 -23.94 -21.82
N ASN A 181 7.98 -23.66 -20.59
CA ASN A 181 8.77 -24.00 -19.40
C ASN A 181 8.34 -25.30 -18.69
N SER A 182 7.16 -25.86 -18.97
CA SER A 182 6.57 -26.97 -18.17
C SER A 182 7.12 -28.38 -18.43
N HIS A 183 7.97 -28.56 -19.45
CA HIS A 183 8.57 -29.85 -19.81
C HIS A 183 10.11 -29.80 -19.76
N ASP A 184 10.73 -30.98 -19.70
CA ASP A 184 12.19 -31.17 -19.70
C ASP A 184 12.89 -30.26 -18.67
N LEU A 185 12.44 -30.33 -17.41
CA LEU A 185 12.90 -29.49 -16.31
C LEU A 185 14.43 -29.56 -16.12
N ASP A 186 15.02 -30.74 -16.31
CA ASP A 186 16.47 -30.98 -16.16
C ASP A 186 17.31 -30.27 -17.24
N GLN A 187 16.75 -30.07 -18.44
CA GLN A 187 17.43 -29.48 -19.60
C GLN A 187 16.90 -28.09 -19.98
N GLN A 188 16.24 -27.39 -19.05
CA GLN A 188 15.73 -26.05 -19.29
C GLN A 188 16.81 -25.07 -19.80
N SER A 189 18.04 -25.18 -19.31
CA SER A 189 19.14 -24.27 -19.65
C SER A 189 19.57 -24.31 -21.12
N THR A 190 19.23 -25.37 -21.87
CA THR A 190 19.68 -25.55 -23.26
C THR A 190 18.67 -25.08 -24.31
N ARG A 191 17.56 -24.47 -23.91
CA ARG A 191 16.42 -24.16 -24.80
C ARG A 191 15.85 -22.78 -24.57
N SER A 192 15.03 -22.32 -25.51
CA SER A 192 14.32 -21.05 -25.39
C SER A 192 13.19 -21.15 -24.37
N LEU A 193 13.25 -20.31 -23.34
CA LEU A 193 12.30 -20.27 -22.24
C LEU A 193 11.46 -19.00 -22.27
N CYS A 194 10.28 -19.07 -21.67
CA CYS A 194 9.47 -17.91 -21.35
C CYS A 194 10.05 -17.20 -20.11
N SER A 195 10.21 -15.88 -20.19
CA SER A 195 10.72 -15.06 -19.09
C SER A 195 9.87 -13.82 -18.87
N ILE A 196 9.92 -13.29 -17.65
CA ILE A 196 9.33 -12.01 -17.27
C ILE A 196 10.47 -11.08 -16.85
N GLU A 197 10.27 -9.78 -17.05
CA GLU A 197 11.12 -8.73 -16.53
C GLU A 197 10.26 -7.84 -15.63
N ILE A 198 10.73 -7.59 -14.40
CA ILE A 198 10.06 -6.73 -13.43
C ILE A 198 10.97 -5.53 -13.14
N VAL A 199 10.44 -4.33 -13.41
CA VAL A 199 11.17 -3.06 -13.21
C VAL A 199 10.46 -2.26 -12.12
N SER A 200 10.98 -2.31 -10.90
CA SER A 200 10.48 -1.57 -9.74
C SER A 200 11.64 -1.14 -8.81
N HIS A 201 12.62 -0.46 -9.40
CA HIS A 201 13.81 -0.04 -8.68
C HIS A 201 13.50 1.09 -7.70
N ASN A 202 13.73 0.84 -6.41
CA ASN A 202 13.61 1.83 -5.36
C ASN A 202 14.98 2.47 -5.10
N ILE A 203 15.06 3.80 -5.17
CA ILE A 203 16.32 4.56 -5.02
C ILE A 203 16.70 4.73 -3.52
N ALA A 204 15.72 4.59 -2.62
CA ALA A 204 15.91 4.65 -1.19
C ALA A 204 16.75 3.46 -0.69
N ALA A 205 17.65 3.71 0.27
CA ALA A 205 18.56 2.69 0.79
C ALA A 205 18.92 2.90 2.27
N VAL A 206 19.20 1.80 2.95
CA VAL A 206 19.74 1.68 4.32
C VAL A 206 18.69 1.96 5.40
N ASP A 207 18.40 3.22 5.68
CA ASP A 207 17.55 3.65 6.79
C ASP A 207 17.02 5.07 6.55
N THR A 208 16.00 5.48 7.31
CA THR A 208 15.37 6.80 7.17
C THR A 208 16.35 7.96 7.40
N ARG A 209 17.26 7.87 8.36
CA ARG A 209 18.24 8.94 8.67
C ARG A 209 19.21 9.12 7.51
N THR A 210 19.73 8.03 6.95
CA THR A 210 20.62 8.02 5.80
C THR A 210 19.93 8.57 4.57
N CYS A 211 18.70 8.15 4.31
CA CYS A 211 17.94 8.61 3.15
C CYS A 211 17.60 10.11 3.23
N MET A 212 17.08 10.58 4.36
CA MET A 212 16.74 12.00 4.57
C MET A 212 17.98 12.91 4.51
N ARG A 213 19.12 12.46 5.06
CA ARG A 213 20.39 13.18 4.94
C ARG A 213 20.81 13.36 3.49
N ARG A 214 20.71 12.32 2.65
CA ARG A 214 21.05 12.39 1.21
C ARG A 214 20.15 13.34 0.44
N LYS A 215 18.85 13.39 0.79
CA LYS A 215 17.90 14.36 0.24
C LYS A 215 18.32 15.80 0.52
N MET A 216 18.81 16.09 1.74
CA MET A 216 19.28 17.44 2.12
C MET A 216 20.62 17.84 1.51
N MET A 217 21.48 16.86 1.17
CA MET A 217 22.80 17.09 0.56
C MET A 217 22.78 17.22 -0.97
N ALA A 218 21.67 16.86 -1.62
CA ALA A 218 21.53 17.03 -3.06
C ALA A 218 21.68 18.51 -3.44
N SER A 219 22.70 18.84 -4.22
CA SER A 219 23.04 20.23 -4.55
C SER A 219 21.96 20.92 -5.39
N ASN A 220 21.98 22.25 -5.42
CA ASN A 220 21.03 23.08 -6.19
C ASN A 220 21.00 22.80 -7.70
N LEU A 221 21.96 22.04 -8.24
CA LEU A 221 22.04 21.72 -9.67
C LEU A 221 21.22 20.47 -10.06
N MET A 222 21.01 19.52 -9.14
CA MET A 222 20.14 18.35 -9.32
C MET A 222 19.57 17.89 -7.97
N GLN A 223 18.34 18.29 -7.67
CA GLN A 223 17.61 17.82 -6.51
C GLN A 223 17.04 16.42 -6.78
N LEU A 224 17.82 15.38 -6.50
CA LEU A 224 17.31 14.01 -6.49
C LEU A 224 16.54 13.74 -5.19
N ARG A 225 15.24 13.47 -5.32
CA ARG A 225 14.36 13.09 -4.21
C ARG A 225 14.47 11.58 -3.97
N TYR A 226 15.23 11.19 -2.95
CA TYR A 226 15.49 9.77 -2.66
C TYR A 226 14.38 9.07 -1.89
N CYS A 227 13.71 9.78 -0.98
CA CYS A 227 12.59 9.28 -0.18
C CYS A 227 11.73 10.43 0.32
N ASP A 228 10.57 10.05 0.85
CA ASP A 228 9.60 10.94 1.44
C ASP A 228 9.12 10.47 2.79
N PRO A 229 8.81 11.42 3.71
CA PRO A 229 8.12 11.08 4.93
C PRO A 229 6.75 10.51 4.57
N LEU A 230 6.42 9.38 5.19
CA LEU A 230 5.08 8.82 5.12
C LEU A 230 4.17 9.66 6.02
N GLY A 231 3.00 10.04 5.50
CA GLY A 231 2.03 10.80 6.24
C GLY A 231 1.05 11.49 5.30
N ASP A 232 -0.03 11.96 5.89
CA ASP A 232 -1.09 12.69 5.19
C ASP A 232 -1.86 13.52 6.24
N ARG A 233 -3.09 13.93 5.93
CA ARG A 233 -3.88 14.84 6.76
C ARG A 233 -4.90 14.07 7.59
N ASN A 234 -5.01 14.48 8.85
CA ASN A 234 -6.14 14.14 9.70
C ASN A 234 -7.34 15.03 9.35
N ILE A 235 -8.55 14.51 9.54
CA ILE A 235 -9.79 15.25 9.34
C ILE A 235 -10.36 15.60 10.71
N PHE A 236 -10.66 16.88 10.92
CA PHE A 236 -11.20 17.43 12.15
C PHE A 236 -12.55 18.09 11.89
N LEU A 237 -13.58 17.69 12.63
CA LEU A 237 -14.93 18.26 12.51
C LEU A 237 -15.59 18.41 13.89
N PRO A 238 -15.77 19.63 14.40
CA PRO A 238 -16.57 19.86 15.60
C PRO A 238 -18.07 19.86 15.25
N LEU A 239 -18.91 19.36 16.16
CA LEU A 239 -20.37 19.38 16.02
C LEU A 239 -20.92 20.81 16.07
N PHE A 240 -20.43 21.61 17.03
CA PHE A 240 -20.75 23.02 17.17
C PHE A 240 -19.55 23.91 16.81
N PRO A 241 -19.75 25.09 16.19
CA PRO A 241 -18.68 26.04 15.93
C PRO A 241 -17.92 26.44 17.19
N ARG A 242 -16.59 26.46 17.10
CA ARG A 242 -15.71 26.78 18.23
C ARG A 242 -15.30 28.26 18.19
N THR A 243 -15.94 29.07 19.03
CA THR A 243 -15.68 30.52 19.16
C THR A 243 -15.02 30.91 20.47
N LYS A 244 -15.08 30.05 21.49
CA LYS A 244 -14.48 30.25 22.82
C LYS A 244 -13.62 29.03 23.20
N PRO A 245 -12.59 29.22 24.04
CA PRO A 245 -11.85 28.10 24.61
C PRO A 245 -12.80 27.14 25.34
N GLU A 246 -12.53 25.85 25.20
CA GLU A 246 -13.31 24.80 25.83
C GLU A 246 -12.97 24.71 27.32
N SER A 247 -13.96 24.44 28.17
CA SER A 247 -13.73 24.22 29.60
C SER A 247 -13.10 22.85 29.85
N ASN A 248 -12.56 22.66 31.05
CA ASN A 248 -11.92 21.40 31.44
C ASN A 248 -12.93 20.25 31.37
N ARG A 249 -12.55 19.14 30.71
CA ARG A 249 -13.39 17.94 30.49
C ARG A 249 -14.75 18.20 29.83
N SER A 250 -14.88 19.22 28.98
CA SER A 250 -16.13 19.51 28.28
C SER A 250 -16.25 18.86 26.90
N VAL A 251 -15.14 18.36 26.34
CA VAL A 251 -15.10 17.85 24.97
C VAL A 251 -15.16 16.33 24.93
N ILE A 252 -16.03 15.81 24.07
CA ILE A 252 -16.06 14.39 23.70
C ILE A 252 -15.38 14.24 22.33
N LEU A 253 -14.31 13.45 22.27
CA LEU A 253 -13.66 13.07 21.02
C LEU A 253 -14.25 11.75 20.51
N VAL A 254 -14.72 11.73 19.27
CA VAL A 254 -15.11 10.51 18.56
C VAL A 254 -14.12 10.31 17.41
N THR A 255 -13.39 9.21 17.43
CA THR A 255 -12.24 9.00 16.54
C THR A 255 -12.37 7.69 15.77
N ALA A 256 -11.85 7.65 14.55
CA ALA A 256 -11.66 6.42 13.79
C ALA A 256 -10.40 6.53 12.92
N ARG A 257 -9.75 5.40 12.66
CA ARG A 257 -8.64 5.34 11.70
C ARG A 257 -9.12 5.55 10.26
N LEU A 258 -8.29 6.20 9.46
CA LEU A 258 -8.56 6.51 8.05
C LEU A 258 -7.78 5.60 7.09
N ASP A 259 -6.68 5.01 7.55
CA ASP A 259 -5.75 4.24 6.74
C ASP A 259 -5.85 2.72 6.94
N GLY A 260 -5.48 2.01 5.89
CA GLY A 260 -5.26 0.57 5.87
C GLY A 260 -3.80 0.24 5.58
N LEU A 261 -3.48 -1.05 5.58
CA LEU A 261 -2.12 -1.52 5.34
C LEU A 261 -2.09 -2.53 4.20
N SER A 262 -1.16 -2.35 3.27
CA SER A 262 -0.88 -3.29 2.18
C SER A 262 0.60 -3.31 1.84
N MET A 263 1.01 -4.36 1.15
CA MET A 263 2.33 -4.45 0.53
C MET A 263 2.38 -3.73 -0.82
N PHE A 264 1.24 -3.67 -1.52
CA PHE A 264 1.14 -3.20 -2.89
C PHE A 264 0.69 -1.74 -2.93
N ASP A 265 1.33 -0.95 -3.79
CA ASP A 265 0.96 0.45 -3.99
C ASP A 265 -0.41 0.56 -4.70
N GLY A 266 -1.23 1.51 -4.26
CA GLY A 266 -2.59 1.72 -4.78
C GLY A 266 -3.65 0.69 -4.34
N ASP A 267 -3.24 -0.51 -3.95
CA ASP A 267 -4.14 -1.62 -3.63
C ASP A 267 -4.15 -1.92 -2.13
N VAL A 268 -5.00 -1.20 -1.39
CA VAL A 268 -5.19 -1.35 0.06
C VAL A 268 -6.66 -1.72 0.36
N PRO A 269 -7.04 -3.01 0.27
CA PRO A 269 -8.39 -3.45 0.60
C PRO A 269 -8.60 -3.34 2.12
N GLY A 270 -9.37 -2.34 2.54
CA GLY A 270 -9.58 -1.99 3.96
C GLY A 270 -11.01 -2.20 4.44
N ALA A 271 -11.68 -3.26 3.98
CA ALA A 271 -13.13 -3.44 4.17
C ALA A 271 -13.55 -3.56 5.65
N LYS A 272 -12.86 -4.41 6.44
CA LYS A 272 -13.14 -4.55 7.88
C LYS A 272 -12.58 -3.38 8.68
N SER A 273 -11.36 -2.97 8.34
CA SER A 273 -10.66 -1.81 8.89
C SER A 273 -9.88 -1.17 7.73
N PRO A 274 -10.00 0.15 7.47
CA PRO A 274 -10.65 1.20 8.28
C PRO A 274 -12.12 1.51 7.91
N VAL A 275 -12.66 0.95 6.83
CA VAL A 275 -13.92 1.42 6.21
C VAL A 275 -15.10 1.43 7.18
N THR A 276 -15.22 0.42 8.04
CA THR A 276 -16.36 0.32 8.97
C THR A 276 -16.35 1.42 10.02
N GLY A 277 -15.19 1.72 10.61
CA GLY A 277 -15.02 2.84 11.55
C GLY A 277 -15.33 4.19 10.89
N ILE A 278 -14.83 4.40 9.66
CA ILE A 278 -15.09 5.62 8.88
C ILE A 278 -16.60 5.80 8.65
N VAL A 279 -17.27 4.77 8.13
CA VAL A 279 -18.72 4.82 7.82
C VAL A 279 -19.52 5.06 9.09
N SER A 280 -19.23 4.35 10.18
CA SER A 280 -19.90 4.53 11.47
C SER A 280 -19.73 5.96 12.02
N LEU A 281 -18.51 6.51 11.96
CA LEU A 281 -18.21 7.86 12.43
C LEU A 281 -18.94 8.93 11.61
N ILE A 282 -18.86 8.86 10.27
CA ILE A 282 -19.52 9.83 9.38
C ILE A 282 -21.04 9.76 9.54
N THR A 283 -21.59 8.54 9.63
CA THR A 283 -23.03 8.34 9.83
C THR A 283 -23.49 8.92 11.16
N THR A 284 -22.73 8.71 12.24
CA THR A 284 -23.01 9.28 13.56
C THR A 284 -22.96 10.81 13.53
N ALA A 285 -21.93 11.38 12.91
CA ALA A 285 -21.80 12.82 12.76
C ALA A 285 -22.98 13.43 11.97
N TYR A 286 -23.40 12.78 10.88
CA TYR A 286 -24.53 13.20 10.05
C TYR A 286 -25.85 13.23 10.83
N TYR A 287 -26.18 12.15 11.56
CA TYR A 287 -27.42 12.08 12.34
C TYR A 287 -27.42 13.09 13.50
N LEU A 288 -26.30 13.22 14.23
CA LEU A 288 -26.18 14.20 15.31
C LEU A 288 -26.31 15.64 14.79
N HIS A 289 -25.69 15.97 13.66
CA HIS A 289 -25.86 17.27 13.03
C HIS A 289 -27.32 17.55 12.66
N ASN A 290 -28.03 16.58 12.08
CA ASN A 290 -29.44 16.76 11.74
C ASN A 290 -30.33 16.92 12.98
N MET A 291 -30.08 16.15 14.03
CA MET A 291 -30.84 16.26 15.28
C MET A 291 -30.66 17.62 15.96
N THR A 292 -29.41 18.12 16.01
CA THR A 292 -29.10 19.45 16.57
C THR A 292 -29.68 20.59 15.73
N LYS A 293 -29.76 20.44 14.40
CA LYS A 293 -30.42 21.40 13.51
C LYS A 293 -31.94 21.44 13.72
N SER A 294 -32.57 20.29 13.94
CA SER A 294 -34.03 20.17 14.13
C SER A 294 -34.50 20.61 15.52
N ASN A 295 -33.67 20.42 16.55
CA ASN A 295 -33.90 20.90 17.90
C ASN A 295 -32.75 21.82 18.34
N PRO A 296 -32.75 23.09 17.91
CA PRO A 296 -31.81 24.07 18.43
C PRO A 296 -32.20 24.34 19.88
N GLU A 297 -31.63 23.59 20.83
CA GLU A 297 -31.67 24.01 22.23
C GLU A 297 -31.12 25.45 22.32
N PRO A 298 -31.76 26.35 23.08
CA PRO A 298 -31.37 27.75 23.16
C PRO A 298 -30.00 27.98 23.81
N SER A 299 -29.41 26.94 24.39
CA SER A 299 -28.05 26.92 24.89
C SER A 299 -27.32 25.75 24.26
N ALA A 300 -26.31 26.03 23.42
CA ALA A 300 -25.31 25.03 23.11
C ALA A 300 -24.81 24.45 24.45
N PRO A 301 -24.78 23.12 24.63
CA PRO A 301 -24.31 22.54 25.88
C PRO A 301 -22.91 23.09 26.20
N ASP A 302 -22.55 23.15 27.49
CA ASP A 302 -21.23 23.60 27.93
C ASP A 302 -20.06 22.76 27.35
N GLY A 303 -20.38 21.65 26.67
CA GLY A 303 -19.46 20.77 26.00
C GLY A 303 -19.72 20.61 24.49
N ASN A 304 -18.70 20.12 23.79
CA ASN A 304 -18.72 19.93 22.34
C ASN A 304 -18.35 18.47 21.99
N ILE A 305 -18.83 18.00 20.85
CA ILE A 305 -18.45 16.71 20.29
C ILE A 305 -17.56 16.99 19.08
N ILE A 306 -16.38 16.37 19.04
CA ILE A 306 -15.43 16.54 17.95
C ILE A 306 -15.19 15.18 17.30
N PHE A 307 -15.39 15.13 16.00
CA PHE A 307 -15.14 13.96 15.17
C PHE A 307 -13.74 14.07 14.53
N LEU A 308 -12.96 12.99 14.64
CA LEU A 308 -11.61 12.87 14.10
C LEU A 308 -11.51 11.63 13.21
N LEU A 309 -11.07 11.81 11.97
CA LEU A 309 -10.53 10.71 11.17
C LEU A 309 -9.01 10.88 11.13
N ILE A 310 -8.31 9.88 11.66
CA ILE A 310 -6.88 9.94 11.91
C ILE A 310 -6.15 9.08 10.88
N ASN A 311 -5.19 9.67 10.18
CA ASN A 311 -4.43 9.00 9.13
C ASN A 311 -3.02 8.66 9.62
N GLY A 312 -2.53 7.48 9.23
CA GLY A 312 -1.22 6.97 9.62
C GLY A 312 -1.25 6.19 10.93
N GLU A 313 -2.41 5.68 11.33
CA GLU A 313 -2.52 4.87 12.55
C GLU A 313 -1.93 3.47 12.37
N SER A 314 -1.95 2.92 11.15
CA SER A 314 -1.31 1.62 10.83
C SER A 314 0.22 1.69 10.82
N PHE A 315 0.80 2.88 10.96
CA PHE A 315 2.23 3.14 10.85
C PHE A 315 2.73 3.85 12.11
N ASP A 316 2.79 3.15 13.24
CA ASP A 316 3.32 3.71 14.49
C ASP A 316 2.60 4.98 14.97
N TYR A 317 1.29 5.05 14.77
CA TYR A 317 0.45 6.14 15.28
C TYR A 317 0.91 7.54 14.81
N ILE A 318 1.33 7.67 13.55
CA ILE A 318 1.82 8.95 12.99
C ILE A 318 0.78 10.07 13.16
N GLY A 319 -0.50 9.78 12.93
CA GLY A 319 -1.56 10.77 12.96
C GLY A 319 -1.89 11.23 14.37
N SER A 320 -2.20 10.28 15.26
CA SER A 320 -2.60 10.58 16.64
C SER A 320 -1.45 11.16 17.45
N SER A 321 -0.21 10.67 17.30
CA SER A 321 0.97 11.26 17.95
C SER A 321 1.19 12.72 17.54
N ARG A 322 0.96 13.04 16.26
CA ARG A 322 1.05 14.42 15.75
C ARG A 322 -0.03 15.31 16.36
N ILE A 323 -1.27 14.83 16.47
CA ILE A 323 -2.36 15.56 17.11
C ILE A 323 -2.00 15.91 18.56
N ILE A 324 -1.51 14.95 19.35
CA ILE A 324 -1.13 15.18 20.75
C ILE A 324 0.02 16.20 20.84
N TYR A 325 1.03 16.08 19.99
CA TYR A 325 2.12 17.06 19.93
C TYR A 325 1.60 18.47 19.64
N GLU A 326 0.66 18.61 18.70
CA GLU A 326 0.07 19.92 18.37
C GLU A 326 -0.82 20.46 19.50
N MET A 327 -1.57 19.62 20.20
CA MET A 327 -2.35 20.02 21.38
C MET A 327 -1.45 20.53 22.51
N GLN A 328 -0.34 19.83 22.80
CA GLN A 328 0.63 20.23 23.83
C GLN A 328 1.29 21.59 23.53
N ASN A 329 1.43 21.93 22.25
CA ASN A 329 2.05 23.18 21.79
C ASN A 329 1.02 24.27 21.43
N ASN A 330 -0.26 24.10 21.75
CA ASN A 330 -1.34 25.05 21.39
C ASN A 330 -1.42 25.34 19.88
N MET A 331 -1.19 24.33 19.05
CA MET A 331 -1.22 24.43 17.57
C MET A 331 -2.34 23.61 16.92
N PHE A 332 -3.17 22.91 17.71
CA PHE A 332 -4.27 22.08 17.22
C PHE A 332 -5.63 22.79 17.40
N PRO A 333 -6.56 22.77 16.42
CA PRO A 333 -6.46 22.13 15.10
C PRO A 333 -5.64 22.94 14.09
N TYR A 334 -5.42 24.22 14.35
CA TYR A 334 -4.61 25.09 13.50
C TYR A 334 -3.71 25.96 14.38
N LYS A 335 -2.52 26.29 13.87
CA LYS A 335 -1.61 27.23 14.53
C LYS A 335 -2.25 28.62 14.54
N PRO A 336 -2.39 29.27 15.72
CA PRO A 336 -2.91 30.64 15.79
C PRO A 336 -2.09 31.60 14.93
N VAL A 337 -2.79 32.47 14.20
CA VAL A 337 -2.17 33.50 13.38
C VAL A 337 -2.02 34.76 14.23
N PRO A 338 -0.80 35.29 14.44
CA PRO A 338 -0.57 36.43 15.35
C PRO A 338 -1.36 37.69 14.97
N ASP A 339 -1.60 37.89 13.67
CA ASP A 339 -2.24 39.10 13.13
C ASP A 339 -3.78 39.02 13.09
N ILE A 340 -4.37 37.89 13.49
CA ILE A 340 -5.83 37.70 13.50
C ILE A 340 -6.33 37.72 14.96
N PRO A 341 -7.34 38.54 15.30
CA PRO A 341 -7.93 38.54 16.64
C PRO A 341 -8.41 37.15 17.06
N GLU A 342 -8.20 36.79 18.32
CA GLU A 342 -8.57 35.47 18.88
C GLU A 342 -10.04 35.11 18.66
N GLU A 343 -10.94 36.10 18.71
CA GLU A 343 -12.38 35.93 18.47
C GLU A 343 -12.74 35.52 17.03
N LYS A 344 -11.81 35.72 16.07
CA LYS A 344 -12.00 35.45 14.64
C LYS A 344 -11.33 34.15 14.19
N GLN A 345 -10.64 33.45 15.09
CA GLN A 345 -9.99 32.17 14.81
C GLN A 345 -10.45 31.11 15.80
N SER A 346 -10.45 29.84 15.38
CA SER A 346 -10.81 28.76 16.29
C SER A 346 -9.74 28.64 17.39
N PRO A 347 -10.13 28.65 18.67
CA PRO A 347 -9.18 28.58 19.76
C PRO A 347 -8.45 27.23 19.76
N PRO A 348 -7.17 27.17 20.19
CA PRO A 348 -6.47 25.91 20.37
C PRO A 348 -7.25 24.96 21.27
N LEU A 349 -7.27 23.68 20.92
CA LEU A 349 -7.85 22.64 21.75
C LEU A 349 -6.73 22.06 22.64
N GLN A 350 -6.94 22.13 23.95
CA GLN A 350 -5.99 21.64 24.94
C GLN A 350 -6.35 20.23 25.40
N MET A 351 -5.35 19.45 25.81
CA MET A 351 -5.57 18.07 26.25
C MET A 351 -6.53 17.99 27.46
N ASP A 352 -6.44 18.95 28.38
CA ASP A 352 -7.28 19.01 29.58
C ASP A 352 -8.77 19.26 29.27
N SER A 353 -9.10 19.81 28.10
CA SER A 353 -10.49 20.01 27.71
C SER A 353 -11.22 18.70 27.34
N ILE A 354 -10.48 17.63 27.09
CA ILE A 354 -11.04 16.33 26.67
C ILE A 354 -11.55 15.58 27.90
N GLY A 355 -12.86 15.35 27.95
CA GLY A 355 -13.53 14.59 29.01
C GLY A 355 -13.74 13.11 28.69
N LEU A 356 -13.92 12.78 27.41
CA LEU A 356 -14.17 11.42 26.94
C LEU A 356 -13.58 11.21 25.54
N ILE A 357 -13.01 10.04 25.30
CA ILE A 357 -12.56 9.59 23.98
C ILE A 357 -13.33 8.31 23.63
N VAL A 358 -13.98 8.31 22.47
CA VAL A 358 -14.65 7.17 21.87
C VAL A 358 -13.90 6.81 20.59
N GLU A 359 -13.27 5.65 20.56
CA GLU A 359 -12.55 5.15 19.39
C GLU A 359 -13.36 4.05 18.69
N LEU A 360 -13.48 4.17 17.37
CA LEU A 360 -14.21 3.25 16.50
C LEU A 360 -13.21 2.48 15.64
N ASP A 361 -13.00 1.20 15.98
CA ASP A 361 -12.14 0.30 15.21
C ASP A 361 -12.81 -1.07 14.99
N GLU A 362 -12.57 -1.64 13.81
CA GLU A 362 -13.03 -2.96 13.35
C GLU A 362 -14.48 -3.35 13.70
N ILE A 363 -15.45 -2.49 13.41
CA ILE A 363 -16.86 -2.66 13.81
C ILE A 363 -17.59 -3.63 12.86
N VAL A 364 -17.16 -4.89 12.80
CA VAL A 364 -17.81 -5.95 12.01
C VAL A 364 -18.05 -7.19 12.87
N HIS A 365 -19.33 -7.41 13.21
CA HIS A 365 -19.96 -8.55 13.94
C HIS A 365 -19.99 -8.52 15.50
N PRO A 366 -20.97 -9.21 16.14
CA PRO A 366 -21.81 -8.68 17.23
C PRO A 366 -21.27 -8.89 18.66
N GLN A 367 -19.95 -8.89 18.84
CA GLN A 367 -19.36 -8.84 20.18
C GLN A 367 -18.75 -7.45 20.38
N LEU A 368 -19.61 -6.51 20.75
CA LEU A 368 -19.23 -5.19 21.25
C LEU A 368 -18.37 -5.40 22.51
N VAL A 369 -17.05 -5.40 22.36
CA VAL A 369 -16.12 -5.34 23.49
C VAL A 369 -15.93 -3.87 23.84
N LEU A 370 -16.76 -3.38 24.76
CA LEU A 370 -16.59 -2.05 25.35
C LEU A 370 -15.40 -2.12 26.31
N SER A 371 -14.24 -1.63 25.86
CA SER A 371 -13.08 -1.42 26.74
C SER A 371 -13.20 -0.05 27.38
N TYR A 372 -13.63 0.00 28.64
CA TYR A 372 -13.57 1.22 29.44
C TYR A 372 -12.17 1.31 30.06
N LYS A 373 -11.36 2.26 29.60
CA LYS A 373 -10.18 2.71 30.36
C LYS A 373 -10.64 3.89 31.21
N CYS A 374 -10.82 3.64 32.51
CA CYS A 374 -11.10 4.67 33.51
C CYS A 374 -9.88 5.56 33.77
#